data_AF-A0A497SQ95-F1
#
_entry.id   AF-A0A497SQ95-F1
#
_cell.length_a   1.000
_cell.length_b   1.000
_cell.length_c   1.000
_cell.angle_alpha   90.00
_cell.angle_beta   90.00
_cell.angle_gamma   90.00
#
_symmetry.space_group_name_H-M   'P 1'
#
loop_
_entity.id
_entity.type
_entity.pdbx_description
1 polymer ?
#
loop_
_entity_poly.entity_id
_entity_poly.type
_entity_poly.pdbx_seq_one_letter_code
_entity_poly.pdbx_strand_id
1 'polypeptide(L)'
;MNREELHKIVIEYSPIADEEELWWLIQKLEQIKPLETIIEIGVAGGGTFKIWEQLLPPERGLLIGVDIEPSSPSRWNKGNNPVYNSVQLIPSERNIAVYMVYGDSTDLYTISRVGDILNKYGRGRVIAGAAEWEVDFLYIDGHHEYYEVTNDYHNYGAFVRSGGAIAFHDYGTQWVNYVFENEAVGRKERITKAHGIGIVYV
;
A
#
# COMPACT_ATOMS: atom_id res chain seq x y z
N MET A 1 -1.47 -15.49 -6.47
CA MET A 1 -2.46 -15.97 -5.49
C MET A 1 -3.70 -16.43 -6.24
N ASN A 2 -4.35 -17.51 -5.82
CA ASN A 2 -5.64 -17.95 -6.34
C ASN A 2 -6.80 -17.58 -5.39
N ARG A 3 -8.05 -17.82 -5.82
CA ARG A 3 -9.25 -17.43 -5.06
C ARG A 3 -9.37 -18.12 -3.69
N GLU A 4 -8.95 -19.37 -3.60
CA GLU A 4 -9.00 -20.14 -2.36
C GLU A 4 -7.95 -19.62 -1.35
N GLU A 5 -6.76 -19.26 -1.83
CA GLU A 5 -5.71 -18.64 -1.00
C GLU A 5 -6.18 -17.28 -0.46
N LEU A 6 -6.79 -16.43 -1.30
CA LEU A 6 -7.37 -15.16 -0.85
C LEU A 6 -8.42 -15.39 0.24
N HIS A 7 -9.36 -16.30 0.01
CA HIS A 7 -10.45 -16.57 0.96
C HIS A 7 -9.92 -17.02 2.33
N LYS A 8 -8.86 -17.84 2.37
CA LYS A 8 -8.20 -18.25 3.63
C LYS A 8 -7.65 -17.05 4.38
N ILE A 9 -6.96 -16.14 3.70
CA ILE A 9 -6.42 -14.92 4.31
C ILE A 9 -7.55 -14.02 4.80
N VAL A 10 -8.65 -13.90 4.06
CA VAL A 10 -9.82 -13.11 4.47
C VAL A 10 -10.43 -13.65 5.77
N ILE A 11 -10.58 -14.98 5.89
CA ILE A 11 -11.08 -15.59 7.13
C ILE A 11 -10.12 -15.34 8.30
N GLU A 12 -8.82 -15.53 8.11
CA GLU A 12 -7.84 -15.48 9.19
C GLU A 12 -7.50 -14.04 9.63
N TYR A 13 -7.36 -13.12 8.68
CA TYR A 13 -6.90 -11.76 8.91
C TYR A 13 -8.02 -10.71 8.84
N SER A 14 -9.20 -11.06 8.32
CA SER A 14 -10.40 -10.20 8.34
C SER A 14 -10.14 -8.77 7.84
N PRO A 15 -9.69 -8.57 6.58
CA PRO A 15 -9.60 -7.24 6.00
C PRO A 15 -10.97 -6.55 6.00
N ILE A 16 -10.96 -5.22 6.08
CA ILE A 16 -12.19 -4.41 5.98
C ILE A 16 -12.72 -4.42 4.54
N ALA A 17 -11.83 -4.39 3.54
CA ALA A 17 -12.16 -4.47 2.13
C ALA A 17 -12.91 -5.77 1.76
N ASP A 18 -13.93 -5.66 0.88
CA ASP A 18 -14.73 -6.80 0.44
C ASP A 18 -13.90 -7.78 -0.41
N GLU A 19 -14.11 -9.08 -0.19
CA GLU A 19 -13.34 -10.13 -0.85
C GLU A 19 -13.44 -10.08 -2.39
N GLU A 20 -14.59 -9.74 -2.97
CA GLU A 20 -14.73 -9.63 -4.43
C GLU A 20 -13.99 -8.41 -4.97
N GLU A 21 -13.99 -7.30 -4.22
CA GLU A 21 -13.27 -6.09 -4.59
C GLU A 21 -11.75 -6.34 -4.53
N LEU A 22 -11.29 -7.03 -3.49
CA LEU A 22 -9.90 -7.48 -3.36
C LEU A 22 -9.50 -8.45 -4.47
N TRP A 23 -10.35 -9.42 -4.78
CA TRP A 23 -10.08 -10.34 -5.88
C TRP A 23 -9.99 -9.64 -7.22
N TRP A 24 -10.93 -8.72 -7.49
CA TRP A 24 -10.90 -7.88 -8.68
C TRP A 24 -9.59 -7.09 -8.76
N LEU A 25 -9.16 -6.47 -7.66
CA LEU A 25 -7.92 -5.71 -7.61
C LEU A 25 -6.70 -6.60 -7.88
N ILE A 26 -6.62 -7.79 -7.27
CA ILE A 26 -5.55 -8.77 -7.55
C ILE A 26 -5.49 -9.11 -9.04
N GLN A 27 -6.62 -9.32 -9.70
CA GLN A 27 -6.66 -9.57 -11.15
C GLN A 27 -6.17 -8.39 -11.98
N LYS A 28 -6.31 -7.15 -11.49
CA LYS A 28 -5.73 -5.96 -12.12
C LYS A 28 -4.23 -5.89 -11.92
N LEU A 29 -3.73 -6.26 -10.74
CA LEU A 29 -2.30 -6.27 -10.44
C LEU A 29 -1.52 -7.31 -11.24
N GLU A 30 -2.15 -8.41 -11.65
CA GLU A 30 -1.56 -9.39 -12.58
C GLU A 30 -1.12 -8.76 -13.92
N GLN A 31 -1.72 -7.63 -14.32
CA GLN A 31 -1.42 -6.95 -15.58
C GLN A 31 -0.18 -6.05 -15.52
N ILE A 32 0.30 -5.72 -14.31
CA ILE A 32 1.44 -4.80 -14.10
C ILE A 32 2.68 -5.49 -13.53
N LYS A 33 2.66 -6.84 -13.50
CA LYS A 33 3.78 -7.66 -13.04
C LYS A 33 5.08 -7.35 -13.81
N PRO A 34 6.24 -7.55 -13.17
CA PRO A 34 6.43 -8.08 -11.81
C PRO A 34 6.03 -7.09 -10.71
N LEU A 35 5.59 -7.63 -9.57
CA LEU A 35 5.48 -6.87 -8.32
C LEU A 35 6.68 -7.22 -7.47
N GLU A 36 7.52 -6.25 -7.13
CA GLU A 36 8.64 -6.41 -6.21
C GLU A 36 8.57 -5.42 -5.04
N THR A 37 7.88 -4.29 -5.19
CA THR A 37 7.70 -3.28 -4.15
C THR A 37 6.26 -2.83 -4.03
N ILE A 38 5.68 -2.96 -2.84
CA ILE A 38 4.31 -2.50 -2.52
C ILE A 38 4.34 -1.57 -1.31
N ILE A 39 3.56 -0.49 -1.37
CA ILE A 39 3.30 0.41 -0.24
C ILE A 39 1.80 0.37 0.09
N GLU A 40 1.47 0.31 1.37
CA GLU A 40 0.12 0.49 1.90
C GLU A 40 0.09 1.67 2.89
N ILE A 41 -0.83 2.61 2.68
CA ILE A 41 -1.13 3.69 3.60
C ILE A 41 -2.46 3.38 4.29
N GLY A 42 -2.46 3.36 5.63
CA GLY A 42 -3.62 2.94 6.43
C GLY A 42 -3.71 1.42 6.56
N VAL A 43 -2.83 0.86 7.39
CA VAL A 43 -2.74 -0.60 7.56
C VAL A 43 -3.80 -1.13 8.51
N ALA A 44 -4.20 -0.35 9.53
CA ALA A 44 -5.19 -0.71 10.54
C ALA A 44 -4.93 -2.09 11.19
N GLY A 45 -5.82 -3.07 10.92
CA GLY A 45 -5.68 -4.46 11.40
C GLY A 45 -4.74 -5.33 10.55
N GLY A 46 -4.32 -4.83 9.39
CA GLY A 46 -3.37 -5.41 8.45
C GLY A 46 -3.88 -6.61 7.65
N GLY A 47 -5.18 -6.70 7.40
CA GLY A 47 -5.75 -7.78 6.57
C GLY A 47 -5.35 -7.68 5.10
N THR A 48 -5.48 -6.48 4.52
CA THR A 48 -5.01 -6.10 3.18
C THR A 48 -3.50 -6.23 3.08
N PHE A 49 -2.78 -5.73 4.09
CA PHE A 49 -1.33 -5.87 4.16
C PHE A 49 -0.85 -7.32 4.08
N LYS A 50 -1.59 -8.26 4.69
CA LYS A 50 -1.31 -9.69 4.55
C LYS A 50 -1.47 -10.19 3.14
N ILE A 51 -2.50 -9.74 2.44
CA ILE A 51 -2.73 -10.11 1.04
C ILE A 51 -1.56 -9.65 0.18
N TRP A 52 -1.09 -8.40 0.35
CA TRP A 52 0.04 -7.85 -0.40
C TRP A 52 1.34 -8.59 -0.14
N GLU A 53 1.62 -8.97 1.11
CA GLU A 53 2.76 -9.82 1.47
C GLU A 53 2.83 -11.07 0.59
N GLN A 54 1.69 -11.71 0.34
CA GLN A 54 1.59 -12.95 -0.42
C GLN A 54 1.73 -12.78 -1.93
N LEU A 55 1.58 -11.56 -2.46
CA LEU A 55 1.79 -11.27 -3.89
C LEU A 55 3.26 -11.06 -4.23
N LEU A 56 4.09 -10.71 -3.24
CA LEU A 56 5.50 -10.40 -3.43
C LEU A 56 6.36 -11.66 -3.57
N PRO A 57 7.40 -11.61 -4.44
CA PRO A 57 8.34 -12.71 -4.63
C PRO A 57 9.30 -12.80 -3.44
N PRO A 58 9.61 -14.02 -2.95
CA PRO A 58 10.65 -14.23 -1.95
C PRO A 58 12.00 -13.60 -2.33
N GLU A 59 12.78 -13.22 -1.33
CA GLU A 59 14.13 -12.62 -1.42
C GLU A 59 14.21 -11.21 -2.02
N ARG A 60 13.28 -10.84 -2.92
CA ARG A 60 13.26 -9.53 -3.61
C ARG A 60 12.12 -8.62 -3.19
N GLY A 61 11.05 -9.20 -2.65
CA GLY A 61 9.87 -8.48 -2.21
C GLY A 61 10.18 -7.47 -1.11
N LEU A 62 9.65 -6.27 -1.29
CA LEU A 62 9.63 -5.20 -0.31
C LEU A 62 8.18 -4.74 -0.09
N LEU A 63 7.71 -4.87 1.14
CA LEU A 63 6.41 -4.39 1.58
C LEU A 63 6.62 -3.30 2.64
N ILE A 64 6.00 -2.14 2.45
CA ILE A 64 6.07 -1.03 3.40
C ILE A 64 4.66 -0.61 3.79
N GLY A 65 4.34 -0.69 5.06
CA GLY A 65 3.10 -0.16 5.63
C GLY A 65 3.35 1.18 6.31
N VAL A 66 2.43 2.13 6.17
CA VAL A 66 2.42 3.41 6.88
C VAL A 66 1.14 3.53 7.67
N ASP A 67 1.24 3.71 8.98
CA ASP A 67 0.08 3.87 9.86
C ASP A 67 0.48 4.62 11.14
N ILE A 68 -0.41 5.43 11.72
CA ILE A 68 -0.14 6.14 12.98
C ILE A 68 -0.09 5.14 14.14
N GLU A 69 -1.08 4.26 14.21
CA GLU A 69 -1.30 3.33 15.31
C GLU A 69 -2.13 2.12 14.82
N PRO A 70 -1.49 1.15 14.15
CA PRO A 70 -2.20 -0.01 13.63
C PRO A 70 -2.77 -0.81 14.81
N SER A 71 -4.07 -1.09 14.77
CA SER A 71 -4.85 -1.65 15.89
C SER A 71 -4.52 -3.10 16.24
N SER A 72 -3.82 -3.80 15.35
CA SER A 72 -3.32 -5.16 15.59
C SER A 72 -1.80 -5.25 15.40
N PRO A 73 -0.99 -4.51 16.20
CA PRO A 73 0.44 -4.66 16.13
C PRO A 73 0.80 -6.10 16.46
N SER A 74 0.10 -6.80 17.35
CA SER A 74 0.37 -8.22 17.67
C SER A 74 0.31 -9.19 16.47
N ARG A 75 -0.41 -8.86 15.38
CA ARG A 75 -0.41 -9.67 14.14
C ARG A 75 0.87 -9.48 13.32
N TRP A 76 1.47 -8.30 13.39
CA TRP A 76 2.62 -7.87 12.58
C TRP A 76 3.88 -7.59 13.41
N ASN A 77 3.76 -7.61 14.72
CA ASN A 77 4.71 -7.12 15.70
C ASN A 77 4.42 -7.86 17.02
N LYS A 78 4.83 -9.13 17.06
CA LYS A 78 4.77 -9.99 18.25
C LYS A 78 5.91 -9.63 19.20
N GLY A 79 5.84 -8.48 19.87
CA GLY A 79 6.68 -8.23 21.05
C GLY A 79 7.22 -6.82 21.26
N ASN A 80 7.04 -5.88 20.32
CA ASN A 80 7.44 -4.48 20.53
C ASN A 80 6.21 -3.60 20.65
N ASN A 81 6.21 -2.65 21.59
CA ASN A 81 5.22 -1.59 21.59
C ASN A 81 5.52 -0.65 20.41
N PRO A 82 4.52 -0.34 19.55
CA PRO A 82 4.72 0.63 18.49
C PRO A 82 5.11 1.97 19.11
N VAL A 83 6.20 2.55 18.64
CA VAL A 83 6.62 3.90 19.02
C VAL A 83 6.22 4.80 17.87
N TYR A 84 5.32 5.75 18.13
CA TYR A 84 4.99 6.77 17.12
C TYR A 84 6.28 7.44 16.63
N ASN A 85 6.34 7.76 15.34
CA ASN A 85 7.54 8.27 14.67
C ASN A 85 8.73 7.29 14.67
N SER A 86 8.47 6.01 14.44
CA SER A 86 9.52 4.98 14.31
C SER A 86 9.32 4.07 13.11
N VAL A 87 10.34 3.27 12.80
CA VAL A 87 10.31 2.26 11.74
C VAL A 87 10.63 0.91 12.36
N GLN A 88 9.90 -0.13 11.96
CA GLN A 88 10.13 -1.49 12.40
C GLN A 88 10.22 -2.44 11.21
N LEU A 89 11.26 -3.27 11.21
CA LEU A 89 11.34 -4.45 10.34
C LEU A 89 10.54 -5.58 10.97
N ILE A 90 9.62 -6.15 10.20
CA ILE A 90 8.69 -7.20 10.60
C ILE A 90 9.15 -8.54 10.01
N PRO A 91 9.19 -9.63 10.82
CA PRO A 91 9.42 -10.97 10.28
C PRO A 91 8.31 -11.37 9.29
N SER A 92 8.73 -11.84 8.12
CA SER A 92 7.83 -12.42 7.11
C SER A 92 8.10 -13.92 6.98
N GLU A 93 7.03 -14.70 6.88
CA GLU A 93 7.09 -16.14 6.57
C GLU A 93 7.51 -16.42 5.12
N ARG A 94 7.49 -15.41 4.25
CA ARG A 94 7.81 -15.52 2.81
C ARG A 94 9.24 -15.16 2.46
N ASN A 95 10.07 -14.86 3.47
CA ASN A 95 11.44 -14.38 3.26
C ASN A 95 11.47 -13.11 2.38
N ILE A 96 10.56 -12.17 2.64
CA ILE A 96 10.56 -10.83 2.05
C ILE A 96 10.87 -9.78 3.12
N ALA A 97 11.26 -8.58 2.69
CA ALA A 97 11.43 -7.46 3.60
C ALA A 97 10.07 -6.80 3.86
N VAL A 98 9.64 -6.72 5.11
CA VAL A 98 8.39 -6.06 5.52
C VAL A 98 8.72 -4.97 6.53
N TYR A 99 8.36 -3.73 6.23
CA TYR A 99 8.51 -2.60 7.15
C TYR A 99 7.15 -2.05 7.56
N MET A 100 7.05 -1.66 8.83
CA MET A 100 6.01 -0.77 9.32
C MET A 100 6.64 0.56 9.70
N VAL A 101 6.10 1.64 9.15
CA VAL A 101 6.44 3.02 9.49
C VAL A 101 5.31 3.56 10.34
N TYR A 102 5.60 3.82 11.61
CA TYR A 102 4.64 4.38 12.55
C TYR A 102 4.66 5.90 12.46
N GLY A 103 3.62 6.51 11.89
CA GLY A 103 3.57 7.95 11.67
C GLY A 103 2.37 8.42 10.86
N ASP A 104 2.12 9.72 10.91
CA ASP A 104 1.15 10.40 10.04
C ASP A 104 1.68 10.37 8.61
N SER A 105 0.89 9.88 7.66
CA SER A 105 1.30 9.73 6.26
C SER A 105 1.56 11.06 5.56
N THR A 106 0.97 12.16 6.06
CA THR A 106 1.15 13.52 5.56
C THR A 106 2.40 14.21 6.12
N ASP A 107 3.02 13.65 7.15
CA ASP A 107 4.22 14.21 7.77
C ASP A 107 5.50 13.92 6.94
N LEU A 108 6.31 14.96 6.73
CA LEU A 108 7.53 14.88 5.92
C LEU A 108 8.55 13.87 6.47
N TYR A 109 8.61 13.64 7.78
CA TYR A 109 9.50 12.63 8.36
C TYR A 109 9.00 11.21 8.07
N THR A 110 7.69 10.98 8.06
CA THR A 110 7.11 9.69 7.65
C THR A 110 7.43 9.40 6.19
N ILE A 111 7.21 10.38 5.31
CA ILE A 111 7.52 10.27 3.88
C ILE A 111 9.02 10.01 3.66
N SER A 112 9.88 10.75 4.37
CA SER A 112 11.34 10.56 4.31
C SER A 112 11.76 9.15 4.73
N ARG A 113 11.15 8.59 5.78
CA ARG A 113 11.47 7.22 6.24
C ARG A 113 11.12 6.17 5.18
N VAL A 114 9.99 6.35 4.49
CA VAL A 114 9.63 5.47 3.36
C VAL A 114 10.67 5.59 2.26
N GLY A 115 11.07 6.82 1.90
CA GLY A 115 12.15 7.08 0.93
C GLY A 115 13.49 6.43 1.34
N ASP A 116 13.86 6.51 2.61
CA ASP A 116 15.09 5.89 3.14
C ASP A 116 15.06 4.36 3.04
N ILE A 117 13.91 3.74 3.32
CA ILE A 117 13.71 2.30 3.12
C ILE A 117 13.84 1.96 1.63
N LEU A 118 13.17 2.68 0.74
CA LEU A 118 13.27 2.45 -0.71
C LEU A 118 14.74 2.55 -1.18
N ASN A 119 15.46 3.59 -0.77
CA ASN A 119 16.88 3.78 -1.09
C ASN A 119 17.75 2.62 -0.57
N LYS A 120 17.50 2.14 0.66
CA LYS A 120 18.23 1.00 1.26
C LYS A 120 18.14 -0.26 0.40
N TYR A 121 17.04 -0.47 -0.31
CA TYR A 121 16.82 -1.62 -1.20
C TYR A 121 17.11 -1.28 -2.68
N GLY A 122 17.69 -0.12 -2.98
CA GLY A 122 18.02 0.30 -4.34
C GLY A 122 16.81 0.67 -5.20
N ARG A 123 15.65 0.91 -4.57
CA ARG A 123 14.37 1.29 -5.18
C ARG A 123 14.15 2.80 -5.29
N GLY A 124 15.14 3.58 -4.89
CA GLY A 124 15.20 5.02 -5.09
C GLY A 124 16.56 5.40 -5.65
N ARG A 125 16.57 6.28 -6.66
CA ARG A 125 17.79 6.78 -7.30
C ARG A 125 17.61 8.25 -7.65
N VAL A 126 18.66 9.04 -7.49
CA VAL A 126 18.70 10.39 -8.06
C VAL A 126 19.56 10.34 -9.31
N ILE A 127 18.95 10.53 -10.48
CA ILE A 127 19.63 10.56 -11.78
C ILE A 127 19.47 11.96 -12.36
N ALA A 128 20.59 12.64 -12.60
CA ALA A 128 20.61 13.98 -13.20
C ALA A 128 19.68 15.02 -12.52
N GLY A 129 19.50 14.92 -11.21
CA GLY A 129 18.66 15.82 -10.42
C GLY A 129 17.18 15.44 -10.35
N ALA A 130 16.76 14.34 -10.98
CA ALA A 130 15.44 13.76 -10.85
C ALA A 130 15.49 12.51 -9.95
N ALA A 131 14.51 12.35 -9.07
CA ALA A 131 14.33 11.13 -8.30
C ALA A 131 13.52 10.11 -9.13
N GLU A 132 14.09 8.92 -9.33
CA GLU A 132 13.42 7.75 -9.89
C GLU A 132 13.16 6.75 -8.78
N TRP A 133 11.97 6.18 -8.79
CA TRP A 133 11.50 5.25 -7.77
C TRP A 133 10.93 3.99 -8.42
N GLU A 134 11.03 2.87 -7.71
CA GLU A 134 10.62 1.54 -8.19
C GLU A 134 9.52 0.93 -7.30
N VAL A 135 8.46 1.69 -6.99
CA VAL A 135 7.24 1.15 -6.38
C VAL A 135 6.30 0.65 -7.47
N ASP A 136 5.93 -0.62 -7.44
CA ASP A 136 5.04 -1.22 -8.44
C ASP A 136 3.57 -0.95 -8.12
N PHE A 137 3.23 -0.94 -6.83
CA PHE A 137 1.87 -0.77 -6.37
C PHE A 137 1.78 0.04 -5.08
N LEU A 138 0.92 1.06 -5.09
CA LEU A 138 0.52 1.83 -3.92
C LEU A 138 -0.96 1.57 -3.62
N TYR A 139 -1.27 1.19 -2.38
CA TYR A 139 -2.64 1.04 -1.88
C TYR A 139 -2.92 2.14 -0.84
N ILE A 140 -3.89 3.00 -1.11
CA ILE A 140 -4.31 4.11 -0.24
C ILE A 140 -5.63 3.72 0.44
N ASP A 141 -5.58 3.55 1.74
CA ASP A 141 -6.71 3.19 2.64
C ASP A 141 -6.56 3.93 3.99
N GLY A 142 -6.05 5.16 3.91
CA GLY A 142 -5.80 6.05 5.04
C GLY A 142 -7.06 6.78 5.51
N HIS A 143 -6.91 8.01 6.00
CA HIS A 143 -8.08 8.83 6.34
C HIS A 143 -8.81 9.28 5.07
N HIS A 144 -10.14 9.35 5.11
CA HIS A 144 -10.98 9.69 3.97
C HIS A 144 -11.33 11.18 3.88
N GLU A 145 -10.52 12.03 4.50
CA GLU A 145 -10.63 13.48 4.40
C GLU A 145 -9.83 13.98 3.20
N TYR A 146 -10.32 15.05 2.56
CA TYR A 146 -9.76 15.55 1.31
C TYR A 146 -8.25 15.82 1.39
N TYR A 147 -7.82 16.52 2.44
CA TYR A 147 -6.43 16.90 2.60
C TYR A 147 -5.53 15.67 2.70
N GLU A 148 -5.91 14.67 3.48
CA GLU A 148 -5.15 13.45 3.71
C GLU A 148 -5.06 12.60 2.44
N VAL A 149 -6.18 12.31 1.76
CA VAL A 149 -6.17 11.48 0.54
C VAL A 149 -5.37 12.17 -0.58
N THR A 150 -5.52 13.49 -0.74
CA THR A 150 -4.73 14.25 -1.71
C THR A 150 -3.23 14.16 -1.38
N ASN A 151 -2.84 14.33 -0.11
CA ASN A 151 -1.44 14.21 0.30
C ASN A 151 -0.90 12.79 0.09
N ASP A 152 -1.66 11.76 0.44
CA ASP A 152 -1.25 10.37 0.24
C ASP A 152 -1.00 10.08 -1.25
N TYR A 153 -1.89 10.54 -2.12
CA TYR A 153 -1.74 10.41 -3.57
C TYR A 153 -0.50 11.14 -4.09
N HIS A 154 -0.30 12.42 -3.76
CA HIS A 154 0.84 13.18 -4.31
C HIS A 154 2.18 12.74 -3.71
N ASN A 155 2.23 12.46 -2.41
CA ASN A 155 3.48 12.13 -1.72
C ASN A 155 3.97 10.73 -2.08
N TYR A 156 3.09 9.71 -1.99
CA TYR A 156 3.49 8.32 -2.23
C TYR A 156 3.30 7.90 -3.69
N GLY A 157 2.37 8.53 -4.42
CA GLY A 157 2.21 8.30 -5.86
C GLY A 157 3.46 8.72 -6.65
N ALA A 158 4.22 9.71 -6.15
CA ALA A 158 5.52 10.08 -6.71
C ALA A 158 6.58 8.96 -6.62
N PHE A 159 6.39 7.95 -5.75
CA PHE A 159 7.26 6.78 -5.69
C PHE A 159 6.87 5.68 -6.69
N VAL A 160 5.68 5.76 -7.30
CA VAL A 160 5.19 4.74 -8.22
C VAL A 160 5.86 4.90 -9.58
N ARG A 161 6.48 3.82 -10.06
CA ARG A 161 7.15 3.81 -11.36
C ARG A 161 6.15 3.89 -12.51
N SER A 162 6.64 4.28 -13.68
CA SER A 162 5.89 4.09 -14.92
C SER A 162 5.58 2.59 -15.15
N GLY A 163 4.34 2.30 -15.54
CA GLY A 163 3.80 0.95 -15.61
C GLY A 163 3.41 0.35 -14.25
N GLY A 164 3.47 1.11 -13.16
CA GLY A 164 2.94 0.75 -11.85
C GLY A 164 1.46 1.13 -11.72
N ALA A 165 0.90 0.96 -10.51
CA ALA A 165 -0.46 1.37 -10.23
C ALA A 165 -0.66 1.94 -8.81
N ILE A 166 -1.70 2.76 -8.68
CA ILE A 166 -2.18 3.32 -7.42
C ILE A 166 -3.64 2.88 -7.26
N ALA A 167 -3.98 2.26 -6.14
CA ALA A 167 -5.36 1.94 -5.80
C ALA A 167 -5.84 2.75 -4.58
N PHE A 168 -7.13 3.05 -4.60
CA PHE A 168 -7.86 3.77 -3.57
C PHE A 168 -8.96 2.85 -3.06
N HIS A 169 -8.91 2.52 -1.78
CA HIS A 169 -10.03 1.87 -1.09
C HIS A 169 -11.09 2.90 -0.70
N ASP A 170 -12.30 2.45 -0.35
CA ASP A 170 -13.43 3.32 -0.01
C ASP A 170 -13.76 4.35 -1.10
N TYR A 171 -13.67 3.94 -2.37
CA TYR A 171 -14.02 4.76 -3.53
C TYR A 171 -15.45 5.34 -3.46
N GLY A 172 -16.36 4.71 -2.70
CA GLY A 172 -17.70 5.22 -2.44
C GLY A 172 -17.76 6.49 -1.57
N THR A 173 -16.67 6.87 -0.91
CA THR A 173 -16.61 8.10 -0.10
C THR A 173 -16.32 9.32 -0.97
N GLN A 174 -16.87 10.47 -0.57
CA GLN A 174 -16.85 11.69 -1.38
C GLN A 174 -15.42 12.12 -1.78
N TRP A 175 -14.51 12.20 -0.81
CA TRP A 175 -13.18 12.76 -1.06
C TRP A 175 -12.25 11.79 -1.77
N VAL A 176 -12.32 10.50 -1.46
CA VAL A 176 -11.61 9.48 -2.23
C VAL A 176 -12.07 9.47 -3.68
N ASN A 177 -13.39 9.49 -3.90
CA ASN A 177 -13.96 9.59 -5.25
C ASN A 177 -13.47 10.83 -5.98
N TYR A 178 -13.47 11.98 -5.30
CA TYR A 178 -13.04 13.24 -5.89
C TYR A 178 -11.58 13.19 -6.34
N VAL A 179 -10.67 12.73 -5.47
CA VAL A 179 -9.23 12.61 -5.81
C VAL A 179 -9.05 11.61 -6.96
N PHE A 180 -9.69 10.44 -6.88
CA PHE A 180 -9.62 9.43 -7.95
C PHE A 180 -10.11 9.97 -9.29
N GLU A 181 -11.25 10.65 -9.35
CA GLU A 181 -11.84 11.10 -10.62
C GLU A 181 -11.16 12.35 -11.17
N ASN A 182 -10.78 13.30 -10.32
CA ASN A 182 -10.39 14.65 -10.75
C ASN A 182 -8.89 14.94 -10.63
N GLU A 183 -8.17 14.31 -9.71
CA GLU A 183 -6.74 14.59 -9.48
C GLU A 183 -5.83 13.47 -9.99
N ALA A 184 -6.27 12.21 -9.83
CA ALA A 184 -5.45 11.09 -10.25
C ALA A 184 -5.28 11.07 -11.77
N VAL A 185 -4.05 10.91 -12.24
CA VAL A 185 -3.71 10.92 -13.67
C VAL A 185 -3.31 9.52 -14.10
N GLY A 186 -3.91 9.04 -15.19
CA GLY A 186 -3.64 7.72 -15.72
C GLY A 186 -4.90 7.04 -16.24
N ARG A 187 -4.75 5.80 -16.71
CA ARG A 187 -5.91 4.97 -17.06
C ARG A 187 -6.59 4.53 -15.77
N LYS A 188 -7.92 4.65 -15.70
CA LYS A 188 -8.70 4.37 -14.49
C LYS A 188 -9.61 3.16 -14.69
N GLU A 189 -9.70 2.30 -13.69
CA GLU A 189 -10.71 1.25 -13.57
C GLU A 189 -11.24 1.21 -12.14
N ARG A 190 -12.45 0.70 -11.93
CA ARG A 190 -13.04 0.60 -10.59
C ARG A 190 -14.05 -0.55 -10.47
N ILE A 191 -14.29 -0.95 -9.25
CA ILE A 191 -15.41 -1.81 -8.83
C ILE A 191 -16.12 -1.16 -7.65
N THR A 192 -17.44 -1.34 -7.56
CA THR A 192 -18.25 -0.82 -6.45
C THR A 192 -19.28 -1.86 -6.07
N LYS A 193 -18.96 -2.68 -5.07
CA LYS A 193 -19.83 -3.73 -4.53
C LYS A 193 -20.19 -3.46 -3.08
N ALA A 194 -19.21 -3.10 -2.24
CA ALA A 194 -19.41 -2.75 -0.84
C ALA A 194 -18.85 -1.35 -0.54
N HIS A 195 -17.52 -1.22 -0.47
CA HIS A 195 -16.80 0.03 -0.20
C HIS A 195 -16.34 0.69 -1.50
N GLY A 196 -15.93 -0.16 -2.46
CA GLY A 196 -15.44 0.22 -3.75
C GLY A 196 -13.92 0.39 -3.76
N ILE A 197 -13.31 -0.07 -4.85
CA ILE A 197 -11.88 0.11 -5.12
C ILE A 197 -11.72 0.73 -6.49
N GLY A 198 -10.97 1.84 -6.55
CA GLY A 198 -10.49 2.43 -7.79
C GLY A 198 -9.01 2.11 -7.99
N ILE A 199 -8.59 1.83 -9.22
CA ILE A 199 -7.17 1.70 -9.61
C ILE A 199 -6.83 2.66 -10.74
N VAL A 200 -5.65 3.26 -10.65
CA VAL A 200 -5.05 4.17 -11.61
C VAL A 200 -3.73 3.58 -12.08
N TYR A 201 -3.54 3.45 -13.38
CA TYR A 201 -2.29 2.97 -13.99
C TYR A 201 -1.42 4.15 -14.39
N VAL A 202 -0.16 4.17 -13.92
CA VAL A 202 0.84 5.24 -14.10
C VAL A 202 1.67 5.04 -15.36
#